data_AF-A0A397CF77-F1
#
_entry.id   AF-A0A397CF77-F1
#
_cell.length_a   1.000
_cell.length_b   1.000
_cell.length_c   1.000
_cell.angle_alpha   90.00
_cell.angle_beta   90.00
_cell.angle_gamma   90.00
#
_symmetry.space_group_name_H-M   'P 1'
#
loop_
_entity.id
_entity.type
_entity.pdbx_description
1 polymer ?
#
loop_
_entity_poly.entity_id
_entity_poly.type
_entity_poly.pdbx_seq_one_letter_code
_entity_poly.pdbx_strand_id
1 'polypeptide(L)'
;ACHLMLRVINGAEILSGGGIGDAERALRDLFDQGRAFTRQSNRHVFCLFLDELDALCPRREASGRSHSRIVAQLLTLMDGVDASTNSRMLVFGATNLPHSIDPALRRPGRFDREVVVHAPQAQDRAEIFKVHLKRVPLEPPLAVATLSNDLADLYV
;
A
#
# COMPACT_ATOMS: atom_id res chain seq x y z
N ALA A 1 7.44 -24.78 -2.38
CA ALA A 1 6.18 -24.06 -2.60
C ALA A 1 6.32 -22.66 -2.03
N CYS A 2 5.81 -21.63 -2.70
CA CYS A 2 5.87 -20.26 -2.17
C CYS A 2 4.97 -20.19 -0.93
N HIS A 3 5.53 -19.81 0.22
CA HIS A 3 4.77 -19.69 1.46
C HIS A 3 4.13 -18.30 1.63
N LEU A 4 4.33 -17.40 0.67
CA LEU A 4 3.79 -16.05 0.65
C LEU A 4 2.64 -15.98 -0.36
N MET A 5 1.52 -15.39 0.06
CA MET A 5 0.45 -14.95 -0.84
C MET A 5 0.35 -13.43 -0.79
N LEU A 6 0.50 -12.77 -1.93
CA LEU A 6 0.30 -11.33 -2.08
C LEU A 6 -1.07 -11.05 -2.70
N ARG A 7 -1.79 -10.09 -2.12
CA ARG A 7 -2.99 -9.46 -2.69
C ARG A 7 -2.75 -7.97 -2.76
N VAL A 8 -2.91 -7.39 -3.94
CA VAL A 8 -2.80 -5.96 -4.17
C VAL A 8 -4.17 -5.46 -4.61
N ILE A 9 -4.63 -4.37 -4.01
CA ILE A 9 -5.90 -3.76 -4.38
C ILE A 9 -5.77 -2.25 -4.28
N ASN A 10 -6.34 -1.57 -5.28
CA ASN A 10 -6.44 -0.13 -5.30
C ASN A 10 -7.73 0.33 -4.60
N GLY A 11 -7.60 1.34 -3.74
CA GLY A 11 -8.70 1.88 -2.96
C GLY A 11 -9.84 2.45 -3.79
N ALA A 12 -9.55 3.10 -4.92
CA ALA A 12 -10.55 3.62 -5.84
C ALA A 12 -11.32 2.50 -6.55
N GLU A 13 -10.67 1.37 -6.86
CA GLU A 13 -11.32 0.22 -7.51
C GLU A 13 -12.38 -0.42 -6.61
N ILE A 14 -12.06 -0.61 -5.32
CA ILE A 14 -12.99 -1.17 -4.32
C ILE A 14 -14.27 -0.34 -4.23
N LEU A 15 -14.15 0.99 -4.31
CA LEU A 15 -15.31 1.91 -4.23
C LEU A 15 -16.17 1.89 -5.49
N SER A 16 -15.55 1.68 -6.66
CA SER A 16 -16.20 1.79 -7.97
C SER A 16 -17.00 0.55 -8.37
N GLY A 17 -16.74 -0.61 -7.76
CA GLY A 17 -17.27 -1.91 -8.22
C GLY A 17 -18.73 -2.24 -7.89
N GLY A 18 -19.42 -1.44 -7.05
CA GLY A 18 -20.80 -1.78 -6.63
C GLY A 18 -21.37 -0.98 -5.45
N GLY A 19 -20.64 0.05 -4.98
CA GLY A 19 -21.04 0.87 -3.86
C GLY A 19 -20.49 0.38 -2.51
N ILE A 20 -20.91 1.04 -1.43
CA ILE A 20 -20.27 0.92 -0.10
C ILE A 20 -20.39 -0.48 0.49
N GLY A 21 -21.54 -1.13 0.33
CA GLY A 21 -21.76 -2.47 0.87
C GLY A 21 -20.88 -3.52 0.20
N ASP A 22 -20.61 -3.36 -1.09
CA ASP A 22 -19.72 -4.25 -1.84
C ASP A 22 -18.26 -4.00 -1.47
N ALA A 23 -17.88 -2.74 -1.23
CA ALA A 23 -16.57 -2.40 -0.69
C ALA A 23 -16.31 -3.03 0.69
N GLU A 24 -17.26 -2.93 1.62
CA GLU A 24 -17.19 -3.55 2.94
C GLU A 24 -17.07 -5.08 2.86
N ARG A 25 -17.84 -5.70 1.96
CA ARG A 25 -17.82 -7.15 1.72
C ARG A 25 -16.48 -7.58 1.15
N ALA A 26 -15.98 -6.89 0.12
CA ALA A 26 -14.70 -7.17 -0.49
C ALA A 26 -13.56 -7.13 0.55
N LEU A 27 -13.52 -6.09 1.38
CA LEU A 27 -12.55 -6.00 2.49
C LEU A 27 -12.67 -7.19 3.45
N ARG A 28 -13.89 -7.57 3.84
CA ARG A 28 -14.10 -8.72 4.72
C ARG A 28 -13.57 -10.02 4.11
N ASP A 29 -13.91 -10.28 2.85
CA ASP A 29 -13.55 -11.50 2.13
C ASP A 29 -12.03 -11.65 2.01
N LEU A 30 -11.30 -10.56 1.81
CA LEU A 30 -9.84 -10.56 1.73
C LEU A 30 -9.17 -10.90 3.06
N PHE A 31 -9.66 -10.31 4.15
CA PHE A 31 -9.17 -10.62 5.48
C PHE A 31 -9.54 -12.06 5.87
N ASP A 32 -10.72 -12.56 5.52
CA ASP A 32 -11.10 -13.95 5.73
C ASP A 32 -10.24 -14.92 4.92
N GLN A 33 -9.96 -14.59 3.66
CA GLN A 33 -9.05 -15.34 2.81
C GLN A 33 -7.65 -15.42 3.42
N GLY A 34 -7.09 -14.30 3.87
CA GLY A 34 -5.76 -14.31 4.46
C GLY A 34 -5.72 -15.05 5.80
N ARG A 35 -6.75 -14.92 6.63
CA ARG A 35 -6.90 -15.71 7.87
C ARG A 35 -6.97 -17.21 7.58
N ALA A 36 -7.73 -17.61 6.56
CA ALA A 36 -7.83 -19.01 6.16
C ALA A 36 -6.47 -19.52 5.65
N PHE A 37 -5.78 -18.74 4.81
CA PHE A 37 -4.48 -19.09 4.26
C PHE A 37 -3.41 -19.26 5.35
N THR A 38 -3.31 -18.33 6.30
CA THR A 38 -2.31 -18.40 7.38
C THR A 38 -2.58 -19.52 8.38
N ARG A 39 -3.83 -19.98 8.51
CA ARG A 39 -4.19 -21.12 9.38
C ARG A 39 -3.83 -22.48 8.78
N GLN A 40 -3.72 -22.58 7.46
CA GLN A 40 -3.38 -23.85 6.79
C GLN A 40 -1.96 -24.32 7.11
N SER A 41 -1.03 -23.40 7.40
CA SER A 41 0.33 -23.74 7.76
C SER A 41 0.98 -22.61 8.54
N ASN A 42 1.76 -22.96 9.58
CA ASN A 42 2.61 -22.01 10.30
C ASN A 42 3.73 -21.40 9.45
N ARG A 43 3.92 -21.84 8.20
CA ARG A 43 4.87 -21.23 7.26
C ARG A 43 4.21 -20.17 6.39
N HIS A 44 2.88 -20.19 6.28
CA HIS A 44 2.15 -19.30 5.38
C HIS A 44 2.14 -17.86 5.88
N VAL A 45 2.41 -16.93 4.97
CA VAL A 45 2.36 -15.48 5.19
C VAL A 45 1.42 -14.88 4.15
N PHE A 46 0.42 -14.14 4.61
CA PHE A 46 -0.48 -13.40 3.73
C PHE A 46 -0.10 -11.92 3.76
N CYS A 47 0.09 -11.32 2.60
CA CYS A 47 0.40 -9.91 2.44
C CYS A 47 -0.76 -9.23 1.70
N LEU A 48 -1.44 -8.31 2.37
CA LEU A 48 -2.44 -7.44 1.77
C LEU A 48 -1.82 -6.06 1.55
N PHE A 49 -1.82 -5.60 0.30
CA PHE A 49 -1.34 -4.28 -0.08
C PHE A 49 -2.53 -3.45 -0.58
N LEU A 50 -2.85 -2.40 0.17
CA LEU A 50 -3.89 -1.43 -0.14
C LEU A 50 -3.23 -0.19 -0.74
N ASP A 51 -3.33 -0.04 -2.05
CA ASP A 51 -2.88 1.17 -2.74
C ASP A 51 -3.97 2.25 -2.69
N GLU A 52 -3.57 3.52 -2.80
CA GLU A 52 -4.48 4.67 -2.66
C GLU A 52 -5.37 4.59 -1.41
N LEU A 53 -4.75 4.32 -0.25
CA LEU A 53 -5.47 4.18 1.01
C LEU A 53 -6.29 5.45 1.36
N ASP A 54 -5.85 6.62 0.91
CA ASP A 54 -6.56 7.90 1.07
C ASP A 54 -7.89 7.96 0.33
N ALA A 55 -8.08 7.19 -0.74
CA ALA A 55 -9.38 7.05 -1.39
C ALA A 55 -10.37 6.26 -0.50
N LEU A 56 -9.90 5.19 0.16
CA LEU A 56 -10.72 4.35 1.02
C LEU A 56 -11.01 5.00 2.37
N CYS A 57 -9.99 5.62 2.95
CA CYS A 57 -9.97 5.99 4.36
C CYS A 57 -9.64 7.48 4.62
N PRO A 58 -10.32 8.42 3.94
CA PRO A 58 -10.13 9.84 4.20
C PRO A 58 -10.59 10.21 5.63
N ARG A 59 -10.07 11.31 6.16
CA ARG A 59 -10.51 11.89 7.44
C ARG A 59 -12.02 12.13 7.42
N ARG A 60 -12.65 11.82 8.55
CA ARG A 60 -14.11 11.96 8.75
C ARG A 60 -14.63 13.36 8.42
N GLU A 61 -13.89 14.40 8.77
CA GLU A 61 -14.24 15.80 8.53
C GLU A 61 -14.29 16.15 7.03
N ALA A 62 -13.51 15.46 6.21
CA ALA A 62 -13.42 15.66 4.76
C ALA A 62 -14.31 14.69 3.96
N SER A 63 -15.06 13.80 4.62
CA SER A 63 -15.71 12.65 3.98
C SER A 63 -17.20 12.54 4.32
N GLY A 64 -18.00 12.08 3.35
CA GLY A 64 -19.40 11.76 3.58
C GLY A 64 -19.60 10.52 4.48
N ARG A 65 -20.83 10.34 5.00
CA ARG A 65 -21.23 9.19 5.86
C ARG A 65 -20.80 7.82 5.31
N SER A 66 -20.73 7.69 4.00
CA SER A 66 -20.31 6.51 3.24
C SER A 66 -18.90 6.03 3.58
N HIS A 67 -17.91 6.93 3.53
CA HIS A 67 -16.51 6.58 3.80
C HIS A 67 -16.28 6.25 5.27
N SER A 68 -17.03 6.88 6.18
CA SER A 68 -16.95 6.58 7.61
C SER A 68 -17.26 5.12 7.93
N ARG A 69 -18.10 4.44 7.14
CA ARG A 69 -18.41 3.02 7.35
C ARG A 69 -17.27 2.11 6.91
N ILE A 70 -16.65 2.41 5.77
CA ILE A 70 -15.49 1.67 5.24
C ILE A 70 -14.31 1.79 6.21
N VAL A 71 -14.04 2.99 6.73
CA VAL A 71 -13.03 3.20 7.77
C VAL A 71 -13.33 2.35 9.01
N ALA A 72 -14.57 2.36 9.50
CA ALA A 72 -14.97 1.55 10.65
C ALA A 72 -14.81 0.04 10.41
N GLN A 73 -15.14 -0.43 9.20
CA GLN A 73 -14.97 -1.81 8.79
C GLN A 73 -13.48 -2.20 8.75
N LEU A 74 -12.63 -1.37 8.15
CA LEU A 74 -11.18 -1.63 8.11
C LEU A 74 -10.58 -1.63 9.52
N LEU A 75 -10.95 -0.68 10.38
CA LEU A 75 -10.52 -0.65 11.79
C LEU A 75 -10.86 -1.97 12.52
N THR A 76 -12.09 -2.44 12.36
CA THR A 76 -12.56 -3.69 12.96
C THR A 76 -11.79 -4.90 12.44
N LEU A 77 -11.47 -4.92 11.14
CA LEU A 77 -10.69 -6.00 10.52
C LEU A 77 -9.24 -6.01 11.00
N MET A 78 -8.61 -4.83 11.10
CA MET A 78 -7.23 -4.66 11.58
C MET A 78 -7.10 -5.06 13.05
N ASP A 79 -8.02 -4.65 13.92
CA ASP A 79 -8.02 -5.04 15.35
C ASP A 79 -8.13 -6.58 15.50
N GLY A 80 -8.79 -7.26 14.56
CA GLY A 80 -8.88 -8.72 14.50
C GLY A 80 -7.60 -9.43 14.03
N VAL A 81 -6.65 -8.72 13.40
CA VAL A 81 -5.34 -9.25 13.03
C VAL A 81 -4.47 -9.38 14.28
N ASP A 82 -4.43 -8.34 15.12
CA ASP A 82 -3.62 -8.30 16.33
C ASP A 82 -4.09 -9.25 17.43
N ALA A 83 -5.41 -9.44 17.55
CA ALA A 83 -5.98 -10.36 18.54
C ALA A 83 -5.62 -11.84 18.29
N SER A 84 -5.11 -12.16 17.09
CA SER A 84 -4.64 -13.49 16.74
C SER A 84 -3.15 -13.61 17.06
N THR A 85 -2.80 -14.32 18.14
CA THR A 85 -1.42 -14.61 18.58
C THR A 85 -0.56 -15.36 17.54
N ASN A 86 -1.09 -15.62 16.33
CA ASN A 86 -0.46 -16.33 15.22
C ASN A 86 -0.74 -15.65 13.85
N SER A 87 -1.14 -14.37 13.82
CA SER A 87 -1.44 -13.69 12.56
C SER A 87 -0.16 -13.42 11.75
N ARG A 88 0.16 -14.35 10.84
CA ARG A 88 1.16 -14.16 9.78
C ARG A 88 0.58 -13.35 8.62
N MET A 89 -0.23 -12.35 8.96
CA MET A 89 -0.87 -11.45 8.02
C MET A 89 -0.17 -10.10 8.13
N LEU A 90 0.34 -9.62 7.00
CA LEU A 90 0.95 -8.30 6.86
C LEU A 90 -0.02 -7.45 6.05
N VAL A 91 -0.32 -6.25 6.55
CA VAL A 91 -1.16 -5.28 5.83
C VAL A 91 -0.34 -4.03 5.57
N PHE A 92 -0.18 -3.69 4.30
CA PHE A 92 0.50 -2.50 3.84
C PHE A 92 -0.54 -1.53 3.27
N GLY A 93 -0.42 -0.25 3.61
CA GLY A 93 -1.17 0.83 3.00
C GLY A 93 -0.21 1.78 2.30
N ALA A 94 -0.47 2.11 1.04
CA ALA A 94 0.24 3.14 0.30
C ALA A 94 -0.67 4.36 0.12
N THR A 95 -0.11 5.56 0.26
CA THR A 95 -0.85 6.81 0.11
C THR A 95 0.10 7.94 -0.27
N ASN A 96 -0.38 8.86 -1.11
CA ASN A 96 0.30 10.12 -1.42
C ASN A 96 -0.10 11.23 -0.42
N LEU A 97 -1.13 11.01 0.38
CA LEU A 97 -1.72 11.97 1.30
C LEU A 97 -1.74 11.41 2.73
N PRO A 98 -0.58 11.17 3.39
CA PRO A 98 -0.54 10.55 4.71
C PRO A 98 -1.31 11.34 5.79
N HIS A 99 -1.44 12.66 5.60
CA HIS A 99 -2.21 13.52 6.50
C HIS A 99 -3.72 13.43 6.30
N SER A 100 -4.20 12.94 5.15
CA SER A 100 -5.65 12.80 4.87
C SER A 100 -6.23 11.50 5.42
N ILE A 101 -5.40 10.55 5.89
CA ILE A 101 -5.86 9.28 6.46
C ILE A 101 -6.52 9.50 7.84
N ASP A 102 -7.61 8.76 8.13
CA ASP A 102 -8.23 8.74 9.45
C ASP A 102 -7.19 8.38 10.54
N PRO A 103 -6.95 9.24 11.54
CA PRO A 103 -5.92 9.02 12.56
C PRO A 103 -6.10 7.75 13.38
N ALA A 104 -7.31 7.19 13.46
CA ALA A 104 -7.54 5.93 14.15
C ALA A 104 -6.81 4.77 13.47
N LEU A 105 -6.65 4.79 12.15
CA LEU A 105 -5.93 3.74 11.40
C LEU A 105 -4.42 3.78 11.63
N ARG A 106 -3.88 4.91 12.10
CA ARG A 106 -2.44 5.11 12.38
C ARG A 106 -2.06 4.83 13.84
N ARG A 107 -3.00 4.33 14.65
CA ARG A 107 -2.74 3.97 16.06
C ARG A 107 -1.99 2.64 16.17
N PRO A 108 -1.28 2.38 17.28
CA PRO A 108 -0.62 1.11 17.56
C PRO A 108 -1.50 -0.10 17.25
N GLY A 109 -0.92 -1.11 16.60
CA GLY A 109 -1.63 -2.33 16.18
C GLY A 109 -2.36 -2.27 14.84
N ARG A 110 -2.15 -1.19 14.08
CA ARG A 110 -2.77 -0.96 12.76
C ARG A 110 -1.69 -0.55 11.76
N PHE A 111 -1.80 0.64 11.16
CA PHE A 111 -0.71 1.25 10.40
C PHE A 111 0.20 2.05 11.34
N ASP A 112 0.81 1.37 12.31
CA ASP A 112 1.64 1.98 13.34
C ASP A 112 3.13 2.10 12.95
N ARG A 113 3.51 1.49 11.83
CA ARG A 113 4.82 1.65 11.18
C ARG A 113 4.65 2.43 9.89
N GLU A 114 5.25 3.61 9.86
CA GLU A 114 5.26 4.48 8.69
C GLU A 114 6.66 4.50 8.07
N VAL A 115 6.71 4.29 6.76
CA VAL A 115 7.94 4.38 5.96
C VAL A 115 7.72 5.47 4.93
N VAL A 116 8.47 6.55 5.05
CA VAL A 116 8.40 7.66 4.08
C VAL A 116 9.32 7.33 2.92
N VAL A 117 8.76 7.30 1.71
CA VAL A 117 9.52 7.16 0.47
C VAL A 117 9.71 8.54 -0.12
N HIS A 118 10.95 9.04 -0.07
CA HIS A 118 11.29 10.33 -0.67
C HIS A 118 11.60 10.19 -2.16
N ALA A 119 11.56 11.31 -2.87
CA ALA A 119 12.07 11.36 -4.24
C ALA A 119 13.54 10.90 -4.28
N PRO A 120 13.94 10.09 -5.27
CA PRO A 120 15.30 9.57 -5.36
C PRO A 120 16.31 10.70 -5.54
N GLN A 121 17.45 10.61 -4.85
CA GLN A 121 18.57 11.53 -5.00
C GLN A 121 19.31 11.28 -6.33
N ALA A 122 20.25 12.14 -6.70
CA ALA A 122 20.99 12.00 -7.96
C ALA A 122 21.67 10.62 -8.11
N GLN A 123 22.23 10.09 -7.01
CA GLN A 123 22.84 8.75 -7.00
C GLN A 123 21.80 7.64 -7.20
N ASP A 124 20.65 7.72 -6.51
CA ASP A 124 19.55 6.77 -6.66
C ASP A 124 19.00 6.77 -8.10
N ARG A 125 18.82 7.97 -8.69
CA ARG A 125 18.40 8.12 -10.09
C ARG A 125 19.39 7.49 -11.05
N ALA A 126 20.70 7.64 -10.81
CA ALA A 126 21.72 7.00 -11.63
C ALA A 126 21.61 5.48 -11.58
N GLU A 127 21.37 4.89 -10.41
CA GLU A 127 21.15 3.44 -10.27
C GLU A 127 19.86 2.98 -10.96
N ILE A 128 18.76 3.73 -10.79
CA ILE A 128 17.49 3.47 -11.49
C ILE A 128 17.72 3.48 -13.01
N PHE A 129 18.41 4.50 -13.53
CA PHE A 129 18.72 4.57 -14.96
C PHE A 129 19.62 3.44 -15.43
N LYS A 130 20.64 3.05 -14.67
CA LYS A 130 21.48 1.90 -15.02
C LYS A 130 20.64 0.63 -15.19
N VAL A 131 19.65 0.40 -14.33
CA VAL A 131 18.74 -0.76 -14.43
C VAL A 131 17.89 -0.69 -15.69
N HIS A 132 17.23 0.45 -15.95
CA HIS A 132 16.29 0.58 -17.07
C HIS A 132 16.99 0.71 -18.43
N LEU A 133 18.15 1.36 -18.49
CA LEU A 133 18.89 1.59 -19.73
C LEU A 133 19.82 0.43 -20.11
N LYS A 134 19.94 -0.61 -19.26
CA LYS A 134 20.83 -1.76 -19.50
C LYS A 134 20.65 -2.43 -20.87
N ARG A 135 19.45 -2.38 -21.43
CA ARG A 135 19.11 -3.00 -22.73
C ARG A 135 18.77 -1.99 -23.82
N VAL A 136 18.95 -0.71 -23.56
CA VAL A 136 18.68 0.35 -24.52
C VAL A 136 19.99 0.67 -25.25
N PRO A 137 20.06 0.52 -26.58
CA PRO A 137 21.23 0.98 -27.34
C PRO A 137 21.24 2.52 -27.30
N LEU A 138 22.27 3.09 -26.69
CA LEU A 138 22.44 4.54 -26.53
C LEU A 138 23.56 5.01 -27.46
N GLU A 139 23.24 5.86 -28.44
CA GLU A 139 24.19 6.54 -29.32
C GLU A 139 23.99 8.06 -29.21
N PRO A 140 25.01 8.89 -28.90
CA PRO A 140 26.35 8.57 -28.37
C PRO A 140 26.28 8.00 -26.94
N PRO A 141 27.40 7.51 -26.33
CA PRO A 141 27.36 6.93 -24.98
C PRO A 141 26.85 7.95 -23.97
N LEU A 142 25.56 7.84 -23.64
CA LEU A 142 24.91 8.71 -22.68
C LEU A 142 25.49 8.41 -21.31
N ALA A 143 26.26 9.36 -20.79
CA ALA A 143 26.76 9.27 -19.43
C ALA A 143 25.55 9.36 -18.48
N VAL A 144 25.17 8.22 -17.91
CA VAL A 144 24.04 8.12 -16.96
C VAL A 144 24.18 9.11 -15.79
N ALA A 145 25.42 9.44 -15.43
CA ALA A 145 25.72 10.48 -14.44
C ALA A 145 25.23 11.88 -14.85
N THR A 146 25.33 12.24 -16.13
CA THR A 146 24.89 13.54 -16.66
C THR A 146 23.36 13.66 -16.60
N LEU A 147 22.63 12.65 -17.08
CA LEU A 147 21.16 12.61 -16.97
C LEU A 147 20.64 12.73 -15.53
N SER A 148 21.35 12.12 -14.59
CA SER A 148 20.94 12.10 -13.19
C SER A 148 21.05 13.47 -12.53
N ASN A 149 22.01 14.28 -12.97
CA ASN A 149 22.22 15.66 -12.55
C ASN A 149 21.27 16.62 -13.27
N ASP A 150 21.09 16.49 -14.58
CA ASP A 150 20.20 17.37 -15.36
C ASP A 150 18.73 17.30 -14.87
N LEU A 151 18.31 16.13 -14.37
CA LEU A 151 16.98 15.95 -13.76
C LEU A 151 16.89 16.41 -12.31
N ALA A 152 18.02 16.71 -11.65
CA ALA A 152 18.02 17.33 -10.32
C ALA A 152 17.45 18.75 -10.40
N ASP A 153 17.78 19.48 -11.46
CA ASP A 153 17.42 20.89 -11.65
C ASP A 153 15.95 21.09 -12.10
N LEU A 154 15.27 20.01 -12.51
CA LEU A 154 13.85 20.04 -12.92
C LEU A 154 12.86 19.92 -11.74
N TYR A 155 13.36 19.64 -10.53
CA TYR A 155 12.55 19.47 -9.31
C TYR A 155 13.00 20.41 -8.16
N VAL A 156 13.67 21.52 -8.49
CA VAL A 156 13.92 22.64 -7.55
C VAL A 156 12.85 23.70 -7.72
#